data_AF-A0A2G8LGE4-F1
#
_entry.id   AF-A0A2G8LGE4-F1
#
_cell.length_a   1.000
_cell.length_b   1.000
_cell.length_c   1.000
_cell.angle_alpha   90.00
_cell.angle_beta   90.00
_cell.angle_gamma   90.00
#
_symmetry.space_group_name_H-M   'P 1'
#
loop_
_entity.id
_entity.type
_entity.pdbx_description
1 polymer ?
#
loop_
_entity_poly.entity_id
_entity_poly.type
_entity_poly.pdbx_seq_one_letter_code
_entity_poly.pdbx_strand_id
1 'polypeptide(L)'
;MSSDSDDETPQLSIHALCALQEFLSEQQEVESESKQRKAARQLSQFWYNDDTAEVLAKEALHIAGPKGRIACLSSPTLFQKLCQMKADLTVVLFEYDKRFDAYGEDFVFYDFNEPLSLPKHIAEHSFDLVVGDPPFLQDRCWDFFLKR
;
A
#
# COMPACT_ATOMS: atom_id res chain seq x y z
N MET A 1 62.46 6.41 -28.63
CA MET A 1 62.35 6.42 -27.16
C MET A 1 60.87 6.58 -26.86
N SER A 2 60.15 5.46 -26.72
CA SER A 2 58.72 5.44 -26.38
C SER A 2 58.62 5.30 -24.86
N SER A 3 57.98 6.26 -24.20
CA SER A 3 57.64 6.20 -22.78
C SER A 3 56.15 5.93 -22.67
N ASP A 4 55.82 4.70 -22.30
CA ASP A 4 54.52 4.32 -21.72
C ASP A 4 54.24 5.22 -20.52
N SER A 5 53.04 5.77 -20.44
CA SER A 5 52.52 6.39 -19.23
C SER A 5 51.16 5.77 -18.99
N ASP A 6 51.17 4.65 -18.26
CA ASP A 6 49.99 4.05 -17.64
C ASP A 6 49.30 5.12 -16.79
N ASP A 7 48.20 5.67 -17.32
CA ASP A 7 47.24 6.45 -16.55
C ASP A 7 46.37 5.44 -15.78
N GLU A 8 46.96 4.82 -14.75
CA GLU A 8 46.21 3.99 -13.80
C GLU A 8 45.21 4.89 -13.07
N THR A 9 43.98 4.92 -13.59
CA THR A 9 42.84 5.57 -12.93
C THR A 9 42.74 5.02 -11.50
N PRO A 10 42.75 5.86 -10.46
CA PRO A 10 42.64 5.37 -9.08
C PRO A 10 41.32 4.64 -8.90
N GLN A 11 41.38 3.32 -8.73
CA GLN A 11 40.22 2.49 -8.43
C GLN A 11 39.97 2.51 -6.92
N LEU A 12 38.73 2.77 -6.52
CA LEU A 12 38.32 2.60 -5.13
C LEU A 12 38.58 1.14 -4.71
N SER A 13 39.12 0.96 -3.50
CA SER A 13 39.23 -0.38 -2.93
C SER A 13 37.84 -1.01 -2.81
N ILE A 14 37.78 -2.34 -2.90
CA ILE A 14 36.51 -3.09 -2.79
C ILE A 14 35.75 -2.69 -1.52
N HIS A 15 36.45 -2.50 -0.40
CA HIS A 15 35.86 -2.05 0.85
C HIS A 15 35.26 -0.63 0.77
N ALA A 16 35.92 0.30 0.06
CA ALA A 16 35.39 1.65 -0.11
C ALA A 16 34.18 1.69 -1.06
N LEU A 17 34.14 0.83 -2.09
CA LEU A 17 32.97 0.66 -2.95
C LEU A 17 31.78 0.08 -2.19
N CYS A 18 31.99 -0.96 -1.38
CA CYS A 18 30.93 -1.52 -0.53
C CYS A 18 30.37 -0.48 0.43
N ALA A 19 31.23 0.25 1.14
CA ALA A 19 30.81 1.28 2.08
C ALA A 19 30.04 2.43 1.39
N LEU A 20 30.47 2.81 0.18
CA LEU A 20 29.76 3.83 -0.61
C LEU A 20 28.38 3.33 -1.05
N GLN A 21 28.28 2.06 -1.47
CA GLN A 21 27.01 1.49 -1.88
C GLN A 21 26.02 1.36 -0.72
N GLU A 22 26.48 0.90 0.45
CA GLU A 22 25.69 0.88 1.69
C GLU A 22 25.17 2.29 2.04
N PHE A 23 26.05 3.29 2.02
CA PHE A 23 25.68 4.69 2.30
C PHE A 23 24.65 5.26 1.31
N LEU A 24 24.79 4.94 0.02
CA LEU A 24 23.84 5.38 -1.00
C LEU A 24 22.47 4.69 -0.86
N SER A 25 22.44 3.39 -0.51
CA SER A 25 21.18 2.69 -0.22
C SER A 25 20.47 3.27 1.00
N GLU A 26 21.18 3.56 2.09
CA GLU A 26 20.60 4.18 3.28
C GLU A 26 19.98 5.56 2.95
N GLN A 27 20.66 6.38 2.13
CA GLN A 27 20.10 7.67 1.70
C GLN A 27 18.83 7.51 0.86
N GLN A 28 18.79 6.54 -0.06
CA GLN A 28 17.59 6.26 -0.85
C GLN A 28 16.43 5.78 0.02
N GLU A 29 16.69 4.90 0.99
CA GLU A 29 15.69 4.44 1.95
C GLU A 29 15.11 5.62 2.74
N VAL A 30 15.96 6.46 3.32
CA VAL A 30 15.51 7.66 4.06
C VAL A 30 14.72 8.61 3.17
N GLU A 31 15.18 8.87 1.93
CA GLU A 31 14.47 9.76 1.01
C GLU A 31 13.12 9.17 0.60
N SER A 32 13.06 7.88 0.29
CA SER A 32 11.82 7.16 -0.07
C SER A 32 10.81 7.15 1.08
N GLU A 33 11.23 6.83 2.31
CA GLU A 33 10.39 6.91 3.49
C GLU A 33 9.84 8.33 3.68
N SER A 34 10.68 9.34 3.51
CA SER A 34 10.26 10.74 3.67
C SER A 34 9.21 11.14 2.63
N LYS A 35 9.37 10.71 1.37
CA LYS A 35 8.40 10.94 0.28
C LYS A 35 7.10 10.20 0.58
N GLN A 36 7.19 8.96 1.06
CA GLN A 36 6.05 8.12 1.40
C GLN A 36 5.22 8.71 2.53
N ARG A 37 5.87 9.20 3.60
CA ARG A 37 5.21 9.92 4.71
C ARG A 37 4.58 11.23 4.26
N LYS A 38 5.25 12.00 3.39
CA LYS A 38 4.68 13.25 2.83
C LYS A 38 3.44 12.98 1.98
N ALA A 39 3.48 11.98 1.11
CA ALA A 39 2.34 11.57 0.30
C ALA A 39 1.16 11.09 1.16
N ALA A 40 1.41 10.24 2.16
CA ALA A 40 0.37 9.78 3.09
C ALA A 40 -0.30 10.96 3.83
N ARG A 41 0.48 11.97 4.27
CA ARG A 41 -0.09 13.19 4.89
C ARG A 41 -0.95 14.01 3.93
N GLN A 42 -0.60 14.10 2.66
CA GLN A 42 -1.41 14.81 1.66
C GLN A 42 -2.76 14.12 1.42
N LEU A 43 -2.79 12.78 1.53
CA LEU A 43 -3.99 11.97 1.36
C LEU A 43 -4.77 11.75 2.67
N SER A 44 -4.30 12.35 3.79
CA SER A 44 -4.89 12.13 5.13
C SER A 44 -4.97 10.64 5.53
N GLN A 45 -4.02 9.83 5.07
CA GLN A 45 -3.97 8.41 5.39
C GLN A 45 -3.41 8.19 6.80
N PHE A 46 -4.18 7.50 7.65
CA PHE A 46 -3.73 6.99 8.94
C PHE A 46 -3.54 5.48 8.83
N TRP A 47 -2.44 4.97 9.41
CA TRP A 47 -2.08 3.55 9.33
C TRP A 47 -2.31 2.91 10.68
N TYR A 48 -2.89 1.71 10.69
CA TYR A 48 -3.02 0.94 11.93
C TYR A 48 -1.65 0.50 12.41
N ASN A 49 -1.53 0.35 13.73
CA ASN A 49 -0.44 -0.45 14.27
C ASN A 49 -0.67 -1.93 13.96
N ASP A 50 0.38 -2.73 14.14
CA ASP A 50 0.36 -4.14 13.78
C ASP A 50 -0.72 -4.92 14.54
N ASP A 51 -0.82 -4.69 15.85
CA ASP A 51 -1.80 -5.34 16.73
C ASP A 51 -3.25 -5.09 16.28
N THR A 52 -3.58 -3.84 15.95
CA THR A 52 -4.93 -3.46 15.49
C THR A 52 -5.22 -4.09 14.13
N ALA A 53 -4.26 -4.05 13.20
CA ALA A 53 -4.41 -4.67 11.89
C ALA A 53 -4.63 -6.18 12.03
N GLU A 54 -3.89 -6.85 12.91
CA GLU A 54 -4.03 -8.29 13.15
C GLU A 54 -5.39 -8.66 13.74
N VAL A 55 -5.87 -7.91 14.73
CA VAL A 55 -7.20 -8.14 15.32
C VAL A 55 -8.29 -7.94 14.28
N LEU A 56 -8.27 -6.84 13.52
CA LEU A 56 -9.24 -6.58 12.48
C LEU A 56 -9.22 -7.64 11.38
N ALA A 57 -8.03 -8.09 10.98
CA ALA A 57 -7.89 -9.15 10.00
C ALA A 57 -8.52 -10.46 10.51
N LYS A 58 -8.24 -10.88 11.75
CA LYS A 58 -8.84 -12.10 12.33
C LYS A 58 -10.36 -12.04 12.34
N GLU A 59 -10.95 -10.92 12.72
CA GLU A 59 -12.40 -10.72 12.72
C GLU A 59 -12.97 -10.76 11.29
N ALA A 60 -12.31 -10.08 10.34
CA ALA A 60 -12.71 -10.07 8.94
C ALA A 60 -12.69 -11.48 8.33
N LEU A 61 -11.64 -12.26 8.62
CA LEU A 61 -11.52 -13.67 8.22
C LEU A 61 -12.63 -14.53 8.82
N HIS A 62 -12.96 -14.30 10.10
CA HIS A 62 -14.01 -15.03 10.79
C HIS A 62 -15.40 -14.77 10.16
N ILE A 63 -15.71 -13.50 9.87
CA ILE A 63 -17.00 -13.08 9.31
C ILE A 63 -17.14 -13.52 7.85
N ALA A 64 -16.11 -13.32 7.02
CA ALA A 64 -16.16 -13.71 5.61
C ALA A 64 -16.22 -15.24 5.44
N GLY A 65 -15.70 -15.99 6.42
CA GLY A 65 -15.68 -17.45 6.38
C GLY A 65 -14.72 -18.01 5.32
N PRO A 66 -14.66 -19.34 5.17
CA PRO A 66 -13.77 -19.98 4.21
C PRO A 66 -14.14 -19.60 2.77
N LYS A 67 -13.17 -19.14 1.97
CA LYS A 67 -13.35 -18.67 0.58
C LYS A 67 -14.24 -17.42 0.40
N GLY A 68 -14.54 -16.70 1.48
CA GLY A 68 -15.22 -15.41 1.41
C GLY A 68 -14.44 -14.34 0.63
N ARG A 69 -15.17 -13.28 0.26
CA ARG A 69 -14.66 -12.13 -0.49
C ARG A 69 -14.75 -10.87 0.37
N ILE A 70 -13.61 -10.23 0.60
CA ILE A 70 -13.49 -9.03 1.44
C ILE A 70 -13.10 -7.83 0.57
N ALA A 71 -13.85 -6.74 0.68
CA ALA A 71 -13.44 -5.44 0.15
C ALA A 71 -12.86 -4.57 1.27
N CYS A 72 -11.60 -4.15 1.11
CA CYS A 72 -10.96 -3.16 1.96
C CYS A 72 -11.15 -1.79 1.31
N LEU A 73 -12.05 -0.96 1.83
CA LEU A 73 -12.35 0.36 1.30
C LEU A 73 -11.59 1.43 2.08
N SER A 74 -10.65 2.10 1.41
CA SER A 74 -9.73 3.07 2.03
C SER A 74 -8.97 2.56 3.27
N SER A 75 -8.83 1.23 3.39
CA SER A 75 -8.22 0.55 4.53
C SER A 75 -6.98 -0.29 4.13
N PRO A 76 -5.95 0.33 3.51
CA PRO A 76 -4.79 -0.39 2.96
C PRO A 76 -3.98 -1.17 4.02
N THR A 77 -3.98 -0.74 5.29
CA THR A 77 -3.27 -1.49 6.36
C THR A 77 -3.91 -2.85 6.61
N LEU A 78 -5.25 -2.92 6.60
CA LEU A 78 -5.98 -4.17 6.77
C LEU A 78 -5.74 -5.09 5.56
N PHE A 79 -5.82 -4.55 4.34
CA PHE A 79 -5.54 -5.29 3.13
C PHE A 79 -4.16 -5.98 3.18
N GLN A 80 -3.11 -5.20 3.50
CA GLN A 80 -1.76 -5.74 3.63
C GLN A 80 -1.66 -6.86 4.68
N LYS A 81 -2.32 -6.69 5.83
CA LYS A 81 -2.34 -7.73 6.87
C LYS A 81 -3.05 -9.00 6.41
N LEU A 82 -4.18 -8.88 5.72
CA LEU A 82 -4.92 -10.02 5.16
C LEU A 82 -4.07 -10.77 4.11
N CYS A 83 -3.36 -10.06 3.23
CA CYS A 83 -2.42 -10.67 2.29
C CYS A 83 -1.28 -11.43 3.00
N GLN A 84 -0.71 -10.85 4.07
CA GLN A 84 0.35 -11.48 4.87
C GLN A 84 -0.13 -12.78 5.55
N MET A 85 -1.39 -12.80 6.00
CA MET A 85 -1.99 -13.99 6.63
C MET A 85 -2.31 -15.11 5.64
N LYS A 86 -2.09 -14.90 4.33
CA LYS A 86 -2.27 -15.89 3.25
C LYS A 86 -3.59 -16.64 3.33
N ALA A 87 -4.66 -15.90 3.62
CA ALA A 87 -5.98 -16.49 3.64
C ALA A 87 -6.37 -16.93 2.22
N ASP A 88 -6.97 -18.11 2.10
CA ASP A 88 -7.46 -18.68 0.84
C ASP A 88 -8.77 -17.98 0.41
N LEU A 89 -8.72 -16.64 0.37
CA LEU A 89 -9.82 -15.69 0.22
C LEU A 89 -9.53 -14.72 -0.91
N THR A 90 -10.58 -14.11 -1.45
CA THR A 90 -10.43 -12.98 -2.36
C THR A 90 -10.46 -11.69 -1.54
N VAL A 91 -9.39 -10.90 -1.58
CA VAL A 91 -9.33 -9.60 -0.89
C VAL A 91 -9.01 -8.54 -1.92
N VAL A 92 -9.84 -7.50 -2.00
CA VAL A 92 -9.67 -6.41 -2.97
C VAL A 92 -9.57 -5.09 -2.22
N LEU A 93 -8.55 -4.30 -2.55
CA LEU A 93 -8.34 -2.95 -2.03
C LEU A 93 -8.97 -1.91 -2.95
N PHE A 94 -9.85 -1.08 -2.40
CA PHE A 94 -10.41 0.09 -3.06
C PHE A 94 -9.74 1.33 -2.47
N GLU A 95 -8.84 1.96 -3.20
CA GLU A 95 -8.05 3.07 -2.66
C GLU A 95 -7.70 4.13 -3.72
N TYR A 96 -7.63 5.39 -3.27
CA TYR A 96 -7.29 6.53 -4.12
C TYR A 96 -5.79 6.56 -4.48
N ASP A 97 -4.95 6.08 -3.58
CA ASP A 97 -3.51 6.06 -3.76
C ASP A 97 -3.06 5.03 -4.81
N LYS A 98 -2.67 5.53 -5.98
CA LYS A 98 -2.20 4.71 -7.11
C LYS A 98 -0.89 3.97 -6.86
N ARG A 99 -0.20 4.19 -5.74
CA ARG A 99 0.96 3.36 -5.36
C ARG A 99 0.56 1.90 -5.14
N PHE A 100 -0.70 1.65 -4.79
CA PHE A 100 -1.25 0.31 -4.62
C PHE A 100 -1.57 -0.40 -5.95
N ASP A 101 -1.41 0.26 -7.10
CA ASP A 101 -1.56 -0.37 -8.43
C ASP A 101 -0.60 -1.56 -8.64
N ALA A 102 0.49 -1.61 -7.86
CA ALA A 102 1.41 -2.76 -7.81
C ALA A 102 0.74 -4.09 -7.41
N TYR A 103 -0.44 -4.06 -6.79
CA TYR A 103 -1.21 -5.26 -6.42
C TYR A 103 -2.08 -5.80 -7.58
N GLY A 104 -2.14 -5.12 -8.73
CA GLY A 104 -2.82 -5.60 -9.93
C GLY A 104 -4.32 -5.81 -9.72
N GLU A 105 -4.82 -7.03 -10.00
CA GLU A 105 -6.24 -7.37 -9.94
C GLU A 105 -6.85 -7.26 -8.52
N ASP A 106 -6.01 -7.28 -7.48
CA ASP A 106 -6.43 -7.10 -6.09
C ASP A 106 -6.53 -5.62 -5.69
N PHE A 107 -6.34 -4.69 -6.63
CA PHE A 107 -6.47 -3.25 -6.44
C PHE A 107 -7.49 -2.62 -7.41
N VAL A 108 -8.31 -1.74 -6.87
CA VAL A 108 -9.25 -0.90 -7.61
C VAL A 108 -9.02 0.55 -7.19
N PHE A 109 -8.72 1.40 -8.18
CA PHE A 109 -8.70 2.84 -7.93
C PHE A 109 -10.09 3.32 -7.52
N TYR A 110 -10.19 3.94 -6.35
CA TYR A 110 -11.44 4.42 -5.77
C TYR A 110 -11.33 5.88 -5.36
N ASP A 111 -12.21 6.72 -5.89
CA ASP A 111 -12.37 8.11 -5.46
C ASP A 111 -13.65 8.23 -4.62
N PHE A 112 -13.50 8.59 -3.34
CA PHE A 112 -14.62 8.75 -2.43
C PHE A 112 -15.56 9.89 -2.84
N ASN A 113 -15.12 10.83 -3.69
CA ASN A 113 -15.98 11.88 -4.25
C ASN A 113 -16.92 11.33 -5.34
N GLU A 114 -16.55 10.21 -5.96
CA GLU A 114 -17.34 9.51 -6.98
C GLU A 114 -17.55 8.03 -6.58
N PRO A 115 -18.22 7.77 -5.43
CA PRO A 115 -18.20 6.45 -4.77
C PRO A 115 -18.89 5.33 -5.59
N LEU A 116 -19.71 5.69 -6.58
CA LEU A 116 -20.40 4.75 -7.47
C LEU A 116 -19.66 4.52 -8.80
N SER A 117 -18.55 5.22 -9.05
CA SER A 117 -17.74 5.09 -10.26
C SER A 117 -16.82 3.87 -10.17
N LEU A 118 -17.40 2.67 -10.04
CA LEU A 118 -16.68 1.41 -9.95
C LEU A 118 -16.48 0.76 -11.33
N PRO A 119 -15.40 -0.01 -11.53
CA PRO A 119 -15.21 -0.79 -12.74
C PRO A 119 -16.36 -1.78 -12.97
N LYS A 120 -16.74 -2.00 -14.24
CA LYS A 120 -17.87 -2.88 -14.61
C LYS A 120 -17.76 -4.34 -14.14
N HIS A 121 -16.55 -4.80 -13.84
CA HIS A 121 -16.34 -6.16 -13.33
C HIS A 121 -16.70 -6.31 -11.84
N ILE A 122 -16.83 -5.20 -11.11
CA ILE A 122 -17.33 -5.17 -9.73
C ILE A 122 -18.85 -5.09 -9.79
N ALA A 123 -19.49 -6.26 -9.81
CA ALA A 123 -20.94 -6.35 -9.73
C ALA A 123 -21.45 -6.01 -8.32
N GLU A 124 -22.71 -5.58 -8.22
CA GLU A 124 -23.42 -5.50 -6.94
C GLU A 124 -23.37 -6.84 -6.21
N HIS A 125 -23.33 -6.81 -4.87
CA HIS A 125 -23.28 -8.01 -4.02
C HIS A 125 -22.11 -8.97 -4.32
N SER A 126 -20.98 -8.44 -4.80
CA SER A 126 -19.79 -9.22 -5.11
C SER A 126 -18.89 -9.53 -3.90
N PHE A 127 -19.15 -8.93 -2.74
CA PHE A 127 -18.37 -9.09 -1.52
C PHE A 127 -19.25 -9.53 -0.35
N ASP A 128 -18.71 -10.40 0.50
CA ASP A 128 -19.37 -10.89 1.71
C ASP A 128 -19.17 -9.91 2.88
N LEU A 129 -18.03 -9.20 2.89
CA LEU A 129 -17.69 -8.20 3.88
C LEU A 129 -17.02 -6.98 3.21
N VAL A 130 -17.46 -5.79 3.60
CA VAL A 130 -16.82 -4.52 3.22
C VAL A 130 -16.33 -3.86 4.50
N VAL A 131 -15.03 -3.59 4.59
CA VAL A 131 -14.42 -2.87 5.70
C VAL A 131 -13.95 -1.51 5.22
N GLY A 132 -14.66 -0.47 5.63
CA GLY A 132 -14.39 0.92 5.27
C GLY A 132 -13.64 1.67 6.37
N ASP A 133 -12.59 2.38 5.97
CA ASP A 133 -11.90 3.36 6.81
C ASP A 133 -11.76 4.70 6.06
N PRO A 134 -12.73 5.61 6.19
CA PRO A 134 -12.75 6.83 5.40
C PRO A 134 -11.51 7.71 5.65
N PRO A 135 -10.96 8.35 4.60
CA PRO A 135 -9.72 9.13 4.70
C PRO A 135 -9.85 10.40 5.57
N PHE A 136 -11.08 10.86 5.84
CA PHE A 136 -11.34 12.05 6.65
C PHE A 136 -12.38 11.76 7.72
N LEU A 137 -12.14 12.29 8.93
CA LEU A 137 -13.06 12.20 10.08
C LEU A 137 -14.18 13.25 10.05
N GLN A 138 -14.33 14.00 8.95
CA GLN A 138 -15.31 15.08 8.84
C GLN A 138 -16.68 14.52 8.47
N ASP A 139 -17.75 15.08 9.04
CA ASP A 139 -19.14 14.63 8.83
C ASP A 139 -19.51 14.43 7.35
N ARG A 140 -19.03 15.32 6.48
CA ARG A 140 -19.29 15.21 5.02
C ARG A 140 -18.69 13.96 4.39
N CYS A 141 -17.59 13.42 4.93
CA CYS A 141 -16.97 12.19 4.41
C CYS A 141 -17.83 10.97 4.73
N TRP A 142 -18.41 10.93 5.94
CA TRP A 142 -19.34 9.89 6.35
C TRP A 142 -20.60 9.86 5.50
N ASP A 143 -21.11 11.03 5.08
CA ASP A 143 -22.24 11.10 4.16
C ASP A 143 -21.96 10.39 2.83
N PHE A 144 -20.72 10.36 2.33
CA PHE A 144 -20.40 9.64 1.09
C PHE A 144 -20.25 8.14 1.31
N PHE A 145 -19.66 7.71 2.42
CA PHE A 145 -19.49 6.29 2.75
C PHE A 145 -20.79 5.60 3.17
N LEU A 146 -21.74 6.34 3.76
CA LEU A 146 -22.99 5.80 4.30
C LEU A 146 -24.21 6.09 3.41
N LYS A 147 -24.04 6.82 2.31
CA LYS A 147 -25.10 7.01 1.31
C LYS A 147 -25.44 5.64 0.69
N ARG A 148 -26.64 5.17 1.04
CA ARG A 148 -27.28 4.00 0.45
C ARG A 148 -28.03 4.37 -0.82
#